data_AF-A0A967VTB3-F1
#
_entry.id   AF-A0A967VTB3-F1
#
_cell.length_a   1.000
_cell.length_b   1.000
_cell.length_c   1.000
_cell.angle_alpha   90.00
_cell.angle_beta   90.00
_cell.angle_gamma   90.00
#
_symmetry.space_group_name_H-M   'P 1'
#
loop_
_entity.id
_entity.type
_entity.pdbx_description
1 polymer ?
#
loop_
_entity_poly.entity_id
_entity_poly.type
_entity_poly.pdbx_seq_one_letter_code
_entity_poly.pdbx_strand_id
1 'polypeptide(L)' 'LAAAAPTEDEAIDLARYPGLPEPVRRYLDWAGVDGRTPIDAARMRHGGTFSTDNGESWLPIRGEEYFTVAPPGFIWR' A
#
# COMPACT_ATOMS: atom_id res chain seq x y z
N LEU A 1 16.20 -8.72 -12.11
CA LEU A 1 14.95 -8.97 -11.35
C LEU A 1 13.94 -9.53 -12.34
N ALA A 2 13.63 -10.81 -12.24
CA ALA A 2 12.59 -11.42 -13.07
C ALA A 2 11.23 -10.87 -12.58
N ALA A 3 10.47 -10.25 -13.48
CA ALA A 3 9.11 -9.85 -13.19
C ALA A 3 8.27 -11.10 -12.95
N ALA A 4 7.64 -11.22 -11.77
CA ALA A 4 6.52 -12.14 -11.65
C ALA A 4 5.43 -11.65 -12.61
N ALA A 5 4.77 -12.59 -13.30
CA ALA A 5 3.64 -12.25 -14.15
C ALA A 5 2.59 -11.49 -13.32
N PRO A 6 1.98 -10.42 -13.85
CA PRO A 6 0.86 -9.79 -13.17
C PRO A 6 -0.17 -10.87 -12.86
N THR A 7 -0.56 -10.97 -11.60
CA THR A 7 -1.84 -11.60 -11.26
C THR A 7 -2.86 -10.94 -12.17
N GLU A 8 -3.61 -11.73 -12.94
CA GLU A 8 -4.56 -11.22 -13.93
C GLU A 8 -5.29 -10.00 -13.34
N ASP A 9 -5.37 -8.90 -14.10
CA ASP A 9 -6.00 -7.60 -13.76
C ASP A 9 -7.51 -7.77 -13.46
N GLU A 10 -7.83 -8.66 -12.53
CA GLU A 10 -9.17 -8.99 -12.15
C GLU A 10 -9.60 -7.94 -11.16
N ALA A 11 -10.70 -7.27 -11.51
CA ALA A 11 -11.35 -6.34 -10.63
C ALA A 11 -11.63 -7.01 -9.27
N ILE A 12 -11.40 -6.25 -8.19
CA ILE A 12 -11.72 -6.68 -6.84
C ILE A 12 -13.21 -7.04 -6.80
N ASP A 13 -13.52 -8.24 -6.34
CA ASP A 13 -14.88 -8.72 -6.11
C ASP A 13 -15.05 -8.99 -4.62
N LEU A 14 -15.68 -8.06 -3.91
CA LEU A 14 -15.90 -8.16 -2.47
C LEU A 14 -16.80 -9.34 -2.09
N ALA A 15 -17.61 -9.87 -3.01
CA ALA A 15 -18.43 -11.05 -2.76
C ALA A 15 -17.60 -12.32 -2.51
N ARG A 16 -16.34 -12.34 -2.94
CA ARG A 16 -15.37 -13.42 -2.66
C ARG A 16 -14.93 -13.47 -1.20
N TYR A 17 -15.20 -12.42 -0.43
CA TYR A 17 -14.79 -12.29 0.96
C TYR A 17 -16.00 -12.20 1.91
N PRO A 18 -16.89 -13.21 1.93
CA PRO A 18 -18.12 -13.15 2.72
C PRO A 18 -17.87 -13.17 4.24
N GLY A 19 -16.69 -13.60 4.69
CA GLY A 19 -16.32 -13.71 6.12
C GLY A 19 -15.63 -12.48 6.73
N LEU A 20 -15.51 -11.36 6.00
CA LEU A 20 -14.82 -10.18 6.54
C LEU A 20 -15.56 -9.61 7.76
N PRO A 21 -14.84 -9.27 8.85
CA PRO A 21 -15.41 -8.56 9.98
C PRO A 21 -16.12 -7.27 9.54
N GLU A 22 -17.17 -6.90 10.26
CA GLU A 22 -18.00 -5.72 9.94
C GLU A 22 -17.19 -4.44 9.71
N PRO A 23 -16.17 -4.09 10.53
CA PRO A 23 -15.40 -2.88 10.31
C PRO A 23 -14.58 -2.89 9.02
N VAL A 24 -14.10 -4.08 8.61
CA VAL A 24 -13.29 -4.24 7.40
C VAL A 24 -14.18 -4.11 6.17
N ARG A 25 -15.33 -4.79 6.15
CA ARG A 25 -16.30 -4.69 5.05
C ARG A 25 -16.77 -3.25 4.86
N ARG A 26 -17.20 -2.60 5.95
CA ARG A 26 -17.64 -1.21 5.94
C ARG A 26 -16.58 -0.27 5.35
N TYR A 27 -15.31 -0.48 5.68
CA TYR A 27 -14.22 0.34 5.13
C TYR A 27 -14.00 0.09 3.64
N LEU A 28 -14.02 -1.16 3.18
CA LEU A 28 -13.85 -1.50 1.76
C LEU A 28 -15.00 -0.96 0.90
N ASP A 29 -16.23 -1.04 1.42
CA ASP A 29 -17.41 -0.42 0.79
C ASP A 29 -17.24 1.11 0.69
N TRP A 30 -16.83 1.76 1.79
CA TRP A 30 -16.57 3.21 1.81
C TRP A 30 -15.43 3.62 0.87
N ALA A 31 -14.36 2.83 0.80
CA ALA A 31 -13.24 3.06 -0.11
C ALA A 31 -13.62 2.83 -1.59
N GLY A 32 -14.76 2.15 -1.83
CA GLY A 32 -15.33 1.89 -3.14
C GLY A 32 -14.43 1.00 -3.99
N VAL A 33 -13.77 0.02 -3.38
CA VAL A 33 -12.77 -0.83 -4.07
C VAL A 33 -13.39 -1.91 -4.94
N ASP A 34 -14.65 -2.27 -4.71
CA ASP A 34 -15.36 -3.28 -5.50
C ASP A 34 -15.43 -2.85 -6.98
N GLY A 35 -15.08 -3.76 -7.88
CA GLY A 35 -14.97 -3.50 -9.32
C GLY A 35 -13.69 -2.78 -9.75
N ARG A 36 -12.77 -2.40 -8.84
CA ARG A 36 -11.51 -1.72 -9.20
C ARG A 36 -10.37 -2.70 -9.43
N THR A 37 -9.48 -2.36 -10.36
CA THR A 37 -8.21 -3.09 -10.56
C THR A 37 -7.32 -2.96 -9.31
N PRO A 38 -6.75 -4.07 -8.79
CA PRO A 38 -5.79 -4.05 -7.70
C PRO A 38 -4.53 -3.22 -8.01
N ILE A 39 -3.87 -2.72 -6.96
CA ILE A 39 -2.57 -2.06 -7.08
C ILE A 39 -1.48 -3.09 -6.75
N ASP A 40 -0.67 -3.45 -7.74
CA ASP A 40 0.39 -4.45 -7.56
C ASP A 40 1.75 -3.87 -7.14
N ALA A 41 1.97 -2.60 -7.45
CA ALA A 41 3.20 -1.90 -7.10
C ALA A 41 2.95 -0.42 -6.79
N ALA A 42 3.69 0.10 -5.83
CA ALA A 42 3.68 1.52 -5.48
C ALA A 42 5.09 2.05 -5.33
N ARG A 43 5.34 3.26 -5.85
CA ARG A 43 6.53 4.06 -5.55
C ARG A 43 6.10 5.23 -4.69
N MET A 44 6.56 5.26 -3.44
CA MET A 44 6.32 6.34 -2.52
C MET A 44 7.54 7.23 -2.45
N ARG A 45 7.31 8.54 -2.46
CA ARG A 45 8.33 9.55 -2.17
C ARG A 45 7.78 10.38 -1.03
N HIS A 46 8.48 10.37 0.09
CA HIS A 46 8.09 11.15 1.25
C HIS A 46 9.26 12.00 1.73
N GLY A 47 8.93 13.07 2.45
CA GLY A 47 9.89 13.96 3.05
C GLY A 47 9.23 14.76 4.16
N GLY A 48 10.01 15.53 4.88
CA GLY A 48 9.53 16.32 6.01
C GLY A 48 10.63 16.50 7.02
N THR A 49 10.23 16.62 8.29
CA THR A 49 11.15 16.72 9.41
C THR A 49 10.83 15.65 10.44
N PHE A 50 11.87 15.10 11.06
CA PHE A 50 11.75 14.13 12.14
C PHE A 50 12.62 14.58 13.32
N SER A 51 12.08 14.47 14.53
CA SER A 51 12.82 14.71 15.77
C SER A 51 13.01 13.39 16.50
N THR A 52 14.25 13.11 16.87
CA THR A 52 14.63 11.95 17.69
C THR A 52 14.65 12.28 19.19
N ASP A 53 14.44 13.55 19.55
CA ASP A 53 14.63 14.15 20.86
C ASP A 53 13.38 14.92 21.34
N ASN A 54 12.21 14.31 21.21
CA ASN A 54 10.93 14.84 21.70
C ASN A 54 10.57 16.26 21.22
N GLY A 55 11.01 16.63 20.02
CA GLY A 55 10.68 17.88 19.36
C GLY A 55 11.68 19.01 19.58
N GLU A 56 12.79 18.77 20.29
CA GLU A 56 13.82 19.79 20.55
C GLU A 56 14.68 20.08 19.32
N SER A 57 14.98 19.06 18.50
CA SER A 57 15.74 19.19 17.25
C SER A 57 15.03 18.48 16.09
N TRP A 58 14.80 19.21 15.00
CA TRP A 58 14.15 18.69 13.80
C TRP A 58 15.16 18.50 12.67
N LEU A 59 15.30 17.27 12.19
CA LEU A 59 16.18 16.93 11.09
C LEU A 59 15.37 16.70 9.81
N PRO A 60 15.82 17.20 8.65
CA PRO A 60 15.12 16.94 7.40
C PRO A 60 15.25 15.46 7.01
N ILE A 61 14.14 14.86 6.61
CA ILE A 61 14.10 13.50 6.08
C ILE A 61 13.63 13.50 4.63
N ARG A 62 14.14 12.52 3.87
CA ARG A 62 13.67 12.16 2.55
C ARG A 62 13.74 10.65 2.45
N GLY A 63 12.72 10.03 1.89
CA GLY A 63 12.72 8.61 1.61
C GLY A 63 12.03 8.34 0.28
N GLU A 64 12.57 7.33 -0.40
CA GLU A 64 11.94 6.75 -1.57
C GLU A 64 11.73 5.26 -1.32
N GLU A 65 10.48 4.81 -1.33
CA GLU A 65 10.14 3.41 -1.12
C GLU A 65 9.44 2.81 -2.32
N TYR A 66 9.73 1.54 -2.55
CA TYR A 66 9.09 0.71 -3.56
C TYR A 66 8.42 -0.47 -2.86
N PHE A 67 7.14 -0.65 -3.15
CA PHE A 67 6.31 -1.76 -2.67
C PHE A 67 5.89 -2.61 -3.86
N THR A 68 5.99 -3.92 -3.75
CA THR A 68 5.49 -4.88 -4.73
C THR A 68 4.74 -6.01 -4.03
N VAL A 69 3.65 -6.49 -4.61
CA VAL A 69 2.88 -7.63 -4.08
C VAL A 69 3.29 -8.96 -4.70
N ALA A 70 3.77 -8.94 -5.95
CA ALA A 70 4.21 -10.12 -6.69
C ALA A 70 5.48 -9.81 -7.52
N PRO A 71 6.67 -10.29 -7.12
CA PRO A 71 6.95 -10.90 -5.83
C PRO A 71 6.75 -9.90 -4.68
N PRO A 72 6.42 -10.34 -3.45
CA PRO A 72 6.36 -9.46 -2.29
C PRO A 72 7.70 -8.78 -2.07
N GLY A 73 7.71 -7.46 -1.96
CA GLY A 73 8.93 -6.69 -1.87
C GLY A 73 8.73 -5.31 -1.26
N PHE A 74 9.72 -4.93 -0.45
CA PHE A 74 9.88 -3.59 0.09
C PHE A 74 11.34 -3.16 -0.09
N ILE A 75 11.56 -2.07 -0.82
CA ILE A 75 12.89 -1.49 -1.02
C ILE A 75 12.85 -0.03 -0.59
N TRP A 76 13.71 0.33 0.36
CA TRP A 76 13.96 1.71 0.74
C TRP A 76 15.28 2.18 0.12
N ARG A 77 15.23 3.29 -0.62
CA ARG A 77 16.37 3.99 -1.21
C ARG A 77 16.61 5.35 -0.56
#